data_AF-A0A4Z2B9E1-F1
#
_entry.id   AF-A0A4Z2B9E1-F1
#
_cell.length_a   1.000
_cell.length_b   1.000
_cell.length_c   1.000
_cell.angle_alpha   90.00
_cell.angle_beta   90.00
_cell.angle_gamma   90.00
#
_symmetry.space_group_name_H-M   'P 1'
#
loop_
_entity.id
_entity.type
_entity.pdbx_description
1 polymer ?
#
loop_
_entity_poly.entity_id
_entity_poly.type
_entity_poly.pdbx_seq_one_letter_code
_entity_poly.pdbx_strand_id
1 'polypeptide(L)'
;MKTHHPRRGSVIVTIAMMSSKSVEWLQEELESGASSLLLLDCRSHELYESSHIESAINLAIPGLMLRRLKKGNLPIRSIIPNNEDKEKFVKRCKTDVVVLYDEATSERQESALGSSVLGLLLQKLRDDGCKAFYLEGGFNKFQSEYPEHCETNLDCSCPSSSPPASVLGLGGLRISSDCSDGESDREPGQRHGV
;
A
#
# COMPACT_ATOMS: atom_id res chain seq x y z
N MET A 1 25.46 -13.29 -50.18
CA MET A 1 24.36 -13.22 -49.18
C MET A 1 24.86 -12.42 -47.98
N LYS A 2 24.40 -11.17 -47.80
CA LYS A 2 24.80 -10.32 -46.67
C LYS A 2 23.68 -10.38 -45.62
N THR A 3 23.98 -11.01 -44.49
CA THR A 3 23.09 -11.13 -43.34
C THR A 3 22.95 -9.78 -42.63
N HIS A 4 21.81 -9.11 -42.84
CA HIS A 4 21.43 -7.91 -42.12
C HIS A 4 21.19 -8.26 -40.64
N HIS A 5 22.06 -7.78 -39.77
CA HIS A 5 21.79 -7.77 -38.34
C HIS A 5 20.85 -6.59 -38.04
N PRO A 6 19.80 -6.77 -37.22
CA PRO A 6 18.96 -5.66 -36.81
C PRO A 6 19.82 -4.68 -36.01
N ARG A 7 19.82 -3.42 -36.45
CA ARG A 7 20.52 -2.32 -35.79
C ARG A 7 19.97 -2.17 -34.38
N ARG A 8 20.87 -2.13 -33.39
CA ARG A 8 20.59 -1.67 -32.02
C ARG A 8 19.78 -0.39 -32.12
N GLY A 9 18.49 -0.48 -31.78
CA GLY A 9 17.60 0.66 -31.68
C GLY A 9 18.20 1.64 -30.70
N SER A 10 18.26 2.90 -31.12
CA SER A 10 18.68 4.04 -30.30
C SER A 10 18.11 3.95 -28.90
N VAL A 11 18.94 4.26 -27.92
CA VAL A 11 18.64 4.53 -26.50
C VAL A 11 17.80 5.82 -26.34
N ILE A 12 17.05 6.19 -27.37
CA ILE A 12 15.94 7.15 -27.32
C ILE A 12 14.72 6.30 -26.99
N VAL A 13 14.74 5.67 -25.81
CA VAL A 13 13.53 5.13 -25.21
C VAL A 13 12.65 6.35 -25.03
N THR A 14 11.61 6.43 -25.86
CA THR A 14 10.52 7.38 -25.77
C THR A 14 10.26 7.62 -24.29
N ILE A 15 10.40 8.87 -23.84
CA ILE A 15 9.69 9.33 -22.65
C ILE A 15 8.22 9.20 -23.05
N ALA A 16 7.68 7.99 -22.96
CA ALA A 16 6.28 7.71 -23.19
C ALA A 16 5.60 8.53 -22.10
N MET A 17 4.80 9.52 -22.51
CA MET A 17 4.01 10.34 -21.59
C MET A 17 3.43 9.41 -20.52
N MET A 18 3.90 9.59 -19.28
CA MET A 18 3.54 8.70 -18.20
C MET A 18 2.12 9.07 -17.83
N SER A 19 1.14 8.44 -18.48
CA SER A 19 -0.27 8.70 -18.20
C SER A 19 -0.60 8.33 -16.75
N SER A 20 -1.30 9.25 -16.10
CA SER A 20 -1.75 9.17 -14.72
C SER A 20 -3.27 9.05 -14.63
N LYS A 21 -3.76 8.78 -13.43
CA LYS A 21 -5.16 8.85 -13.03
C LYS A 21 -5.28 9.63 -11.74
N SER A 22 -6.31 10.46 -11.65
CA SER A 22 -6.60 11.21 -10.43
C SER A 22 -7.24 10.32 -9.36
N VAL A 23 -7.21 10.75 -8.10
CA VAL A 23 -7.82 10.02 -6.99
C VAL A 23 -9.34 10.01 -7.08
N GLU A 24 -9.92 11.08 -7.64
CA GLU A 24 -11.34 11.25 -7.89
C GLU A 24 -11.81 10.21 -8.94
N TRP A 25 -11.07 10.04 -10.03
CA TRP A 25 -11.36 8.99 -11.02
C TRP A 25 -11.27 7.59 -10.40
N LEU A 26 -10.29 7.33 -9.54
CA LEU A 26 -10.14 6.02 -8.91
C LEU A 26 -11.33 5.72 -8.00
N GLN A 27 -11.78 6.70 -7.23
CA GLN A 27 -12.94 6.54 -6.37
C GLN A 27 -14.23 6.24 -7.16
N GLU A 28 -14.49 6.93 -8.27
CA GLU A 28 -15.64 6.64 -9.15
C GLU A 28 -15.63 5.18 -9.68
N GLU A 29 -14.45 4.66 -10.01
CA GLU A 29 -14.29 3.27 -10.47
C GLU A 29 -14.52 2.25 -9.34
N LEU A 30 -14.13 2.58 -8.11
CA LEU A 30 -14.38 1.73 -6.93
C LEU A 30 -15.87 1.70 -6.61
N GLU A 31 -16.56 2.84 -6.60
CA GLU A 31 -18.02 2.90 -6.42
C GLU A 31 -18.80 2.17 -7.52
N SER A 32 -18.23 2.14 -8.73
CA SER A 32 -18.77 1.37 -9.87
C SER A 32 -18.49 -0.15 -9.78
N GLY A 33 -17.89 -0.61 -8.68
CA GLY A 33 -17.67 -2.02 -8.36
C GLY A 33 -16.34 -2.59 -8.87
N ALA A 34 -15.39 -1.77 -9.30
CA ALA A 34 -14.02 -2.16 -9.66
C ALA A 34 -13.92 -3.35 -10.66
N SER A 35 -14.94 -3.54 -11.49
CA SER A 35 -15.10 -4.73 -12.33
C SER A 35 -14.05 -4.85 -13.44
N SER A 36 -13.45 -3.74 -13.85
CA SER A 36 -12.41 -3.64 -14.89
C SER A 36 -11.16 -2.91 -14.40
N LEU A 37 -10.89 -2.96 -13.09
CA LEU A 37 -9.78 -2.30 -12.42
C LEU A 37 -8.84 -3.32 -11.76
N LEU A 38 -7.53 -3.09 -11.87
CA LEU A 38 -6.48 -3.82 -11.17
C LEU A 38 -5.53 -2.84 -10.47
N LEU A 39 -5.57 -2.80 -9.15
CA LEU A 39 -4.74 -1.94 -8.32
C LEU A 39 -3.46 -2.65 -7.85
N LEU A 40 -2.32 -1.96 -7.98
CA LEU A 40 -1.01 -2.44 -7.55
C LEU A 40 -0.39 -1.46 -6.54
N ASP A 41 -0.26 -1.89 -5.28
CA ASP A 41 0.45 -1.15 -4.24
C ASP A 41 1.95 -1.41 -4.37
N CYS A 42 2.73 -0.37 -4.67
CA CYS A 42 4.17 -0.44 -4.86
C CYS A 42 4.97 -0.10 -3.59
N ARG A 43 4.30 0.16 -2.46
CA ARG A 43 4.95 0.48 -1.18
C ARG A 43 5.52 -0.76 -0.52
N SER A 44 6.23 -0.54 0.60
CA SER A 44 6.72 -1.66 1.41
C SER A 44 5.57 -2.49 1.95
N HIS A 45 5.84 -3.76 2.23
CA HIS A 45 4.84 -4.65 2.81
C HIS A 45 4.29 -4.11 4.14
N GLU A 46 5.14 -3.52 4.98
CA GLU A 46 4.74 -2.91 6.26
C GLU A 46 3.69 -1.79 6.09
N LEU A 47 3.87 -0.92 5.08
CA LEU A 47 2.95 0.18 4.84
C LEU A 47 1.62 -0.32 4.26
N TYR A 48 1.68 -1.31 3.38
CA TYR A 48 0.50 -2.01 2.87
C TYR A 48 -0.31 -2.67 4.00
N GLU A 49 0.36 -3.42 4.88
CA GLU A 49 -0.30 -4.07 6.02
C GLU A 49 -0.93 -3.05 6.97
N SER A 50 -0.28 -1.90 7.19
CA SER A 50 -0.86 -0.85 8.05
C SER A 50 -2.16 -0.29 7.45
N SER A 51 -2.17 0.03 6.16
CA SER A 51 -3.36 0.45 5.43
C SER A 51 -3.10 0.45 3.94
N HIS A 52 -4.09 0.09 3.13
CA HIS A 52 -3.99 0.10 1.66
C HIS A 52 -5.36 0.35 1.02
N ILE A 53 -5.38 0.69 -0.27
CA ILE A 53 -6.64 0.84 -1.01
C ILE A 53 -7.27 -0.55 -1.18
N GLU A 54 -8.58 -0.65 -1.02
CA GLU A 54 -9.30 -1.91 -1.07
C GLU A 54 -8.96 -2.73 -2.33
N SER A 55 -8.86 -4.05 -2.16
CA SER A 55 -8.57 -5.03 -3.23
C SER A 55 -7.21 -4.89 -3.96
N ALA A 56 -6.34 -3.99 -3.52
CA ALA A 56 -5.02 -3.77 -4.11
C ALA A 56 -4.10 -4.99 -3.94
N ILE A 57 -3.20 -5.21 -4.91
CA ILE A 57 -2.18 -6.25 -4.84
C ILE A 57 -0.86 -5.60 -4.41
N ASN A 58 -0.31 -6.01 -3.27
CA ASN A 58 1.01 -5.58 -2.86
C ASN A 58 2.11 -6.23 -3.71
N LEU A 59 2.91 -5.40 -4.37
CA LEU A 59 4.05 -5.86 -5.17
C LEU A 59 5.33 -6.05 -4.35
N ALA A 60 5.38 -5.66 -3.07
CA ALA A 60 6.56 -5.61 -2.19
C ALA A 60 7.86 -6.06 -2.87
N ILE A 61 8.71 -5.11 -3.28
CA ILE A 61 9.88 -5.41 -4.11
C ILE A 61 11.14 -5.54 -3.25
N PRO A 62 11.59 -6.76 -2.90
CA PRO A 62 12.88 -6.95 -2.25
C PRO A 62 14.01 -6.29 -3.05
N GLY A 63 15.04 -5.79 -2.34
CA GLY A 63 16.18 -5.12 -2.98
C GLY A 63 16.88 -5.93 -4.07
N LEU A 64 16.88 -7.27 -3.97
CA LEU A 64 17.40 -8.16 -5.00
C LEU A 64 16.58 -8.08 -6.31
N MET A 65 15.25 -8.00 -6.19
CA MET A 65 14.33 -7.89 -7.33
C MET A 65 14.44 -6.50 -7.98
N LEU A 66 14.66 -5.45 -7.20
CA LEU A 66 14.86 -4.10 -7.74
C LEU A 66 16.06 -4.03 -8.70
N ARG A 67 17.16 -4.75 -8.40
CA ARG A 67 18.32 -4.85 -9.31
C ARG A 67 17.97 -5.53 -10.63
N ARG A 68 17.09 -6.53 -10.61
CA ARG A 68 16.63 -7.25 -11.81
C ARG A 68 15.64 -6.40 -12.62
N LEU A 69 14.76 -5.67 -11.94
CA LEU A 69 13.84 -4.71 -12.55
C LEU A 69 14.60 -3.64 -13.33
N LYS A 70 15.63 -3.03 -12.72
CA LYS A 70 16.52 -2.04 -13.38
C LYS A 70 17.27 -2.61 -14.60
N LYS A 71 17.48 -3.92 -14.66
CA LYS A 71 18.10 -4.61 -15.81
C LYS A 71 17.07 -5.01 -16.88
N GLY A 72 15.77 -4.79 -16.65
CA GLY A 72 14.68 -5.11 -17.59
C GLY A 72 14.33 -6.59 -17.72
N ASN A 73 14.91 -7.48 -16.90
CA ASN A 73 14.75 -8.94 -17.05
C ASN A 73 13.80 -9.58 -16.02
N LEU A 74 12.92 -8.78 -15.43
CA LEU A 74 12.04 -9.21 -14.36
C LEU A 74 10.56 -9.11 -14.78
N PRO A 75 9.86 -10.25 -14.93
CA PRO A 75 8.41 -10.25 -15.12
C PRO A 75 7.68 -9.76 -13.86
N ILE A 76 6.70 -8.86 -13.99
CA ILE A 76 5.97 -8.31 -12.83
C ILE A 76 5.29 -9.41 -11.99
N ARG A 77 4.72 -10.42 -12.64
CA ARG A 77 4.13 -11.60 -11.95
C ARG A 77 5.08 -12.35 -11.01
N SER A 78 6.40 -12.20 -11.19
CA SER A 78 7.40 -12.86 -10.34
C SER A 78 7.63 -12.13 -9.02
N ILE A 79 7.15 -10.90 -8.91
CA ILE A 79 7.28 -10.03 -7.73
C ILE A 79 6.08 -10.22 -6.79
N ILE A 80 4.92 -10.62 -7.33
CA ILE A 80 3.71 -10.87 -6.56
C ILE A 80 3.92 -12.11 -5.66
N PRO A 81 3.89 -11.94 -4.32
CA PRO A 81 4.22 -13.02 -3.38
C PRO A 81 3.10 -14.07 -3.31
N ASN A 82 1.85 -13.63 -3.18
CA ASN A 82 0.67 -14.49 -3.08
C ASN A 82 0.33 -15.14 -4.44
N ASN A 83 -0.02 -16.44 -4.44
CA ASN A 83 -0.43 -17.14 -5.66
C ASN A 83 -1.82 -16.70 -6.15
N GLU A 84 -2.75 -16.38 -5.25
CA GLU A 84 -4.09 -15.89 -5.64
C GLU A 84 -3.99 -14.56 -6.38
N ASP A 85 -3.27 -13.59 -5.80
CA ASP A 85 -3.04 -12.30 -6.44
C ASP A 85 -2.26 -12.42 -7.74
N LYS A 86 -1.34 -13.38 -7.82
CA LYS A 86 -0.59 -13.66 -9.04
C LYS A 86 -1.49 -14.19 -10.14
N GLU A 87 -2.43 -15.08 -9.83
CA GLU A 87 -3.42 -15.57 -10.79
C GLU A 87 -4.39 -14.47 -11.20
N LYS A 88 -4.88 -13.67 -10.24
CA LYS A 88 -5.70 -12.47 -10.48
C LYS A 88 -5.00 -11.51 -11.44
N PHE A 89 -3.72 -11.22 -11.19
CA PHE A 89 -2.90 -10.37 -12.05
C PHE A 89 -2.75 -10.97 -13.46
N VAL A 90 -2.35 -12.23 -13.58
CA VAL A 90 -2.15 -12.88 -14.89
C VAL A 90 -3.43 -12.89 -15.72
N LYS A 91 -4.59 -13.07 -15.08
CA LYS A 91 -5.89 -13.08 -15.75
C LYS A 91 -6.33 -11.70 -16.22
N ARG A 92 -6.11 -10.65 -15.41
CA ARG A 92 -6.73 -9.33 -15.59
C ARG A 92 -5.79 -8.25 -16.16
N CYS A 93 -4.47 -8.39 -16.06
CA CYS A 93 -3.54 -7.29 -16.37
C CYS A 93 -3.59 -6.76 -17.81
N LYS A 94 -4.06 -7.56 -18.78
CA LYS A 94 -4.20 -7.16 -20.19
C LYS A 94 -5.61 -6.69 -20.56
N THR A 95 -6.62 -7.05 -19.79
CA THR A 95 -8.02 -6.71 -20.05
C THR A 95 -8.44 -5.45 -19.32
N ASP A 96 -7.93 -5.29 -18.09
CA ASP A 96 -8.36 -4.29 -17.14
C ASP A 96 -7.44 -3.06 -17.18
N VAL A 97 -7.94 -1.95 -16.63
CA VAL A 97 -7.11 -0.78 -16.35
C VAL A 97 -6.24 -1.09 -15.14
N VAL A 98 -4.93 -1.00 -15.32
CA VAL A 98 -3.95 -1.25 -14.26
C VAL A 98 -3.52 0.09 -13.67
N VAL A 99 -3.73 0.27 -12.37
CA VAL A 99 -3.31 1.48 -11.66
C VAL A 99 -2.27 1.11 -10.61
N LEU A 100 -1.14 1.80 -10.64
CA LEU A 100 -0.05 1.65 -9.69
C LEU A 100 0.01 2.87 -8.78
N TYR A 101 0.28 2.67 -7.50
CA TYR A 101 0.51 3.78 -6.59
C TYR A 101 1.68 3.50 -5.64
N ASP A 102 2.35 4.57 -5.25
CA ASP A 102 3.31 4.59 -4.15
C ASP A 102 2.76 5.50 -3.04
N GLU A 103 3.61 6.03 -2.16
CA GLU A 103 3.15 6.88 -1.07
C GLU A 103 2.58 8.23 -1.53
N ALA A 104 3.27 8.91 -2.46
CA ALA A 104 3.06 10.34 -2.69
C ALA A 104 3.56 10.87 -4.06
N THR A 105 3.77 10.01 -5.07
CA THR A 105 4.15 10.48 -6.41
C THR A 105 3.13 11.47 -6.94
N SER A 106 3.59 12.64 -7.42
CA SER A 106 2.74 13.66 -8.03
C SER A 106 3.23 14.03 -9.43
N GLU A 107 2.33 14.59 -10.25
CA GLU A 107 2.58 15.07 -11.63
C GLU A 107 3.81 15.98 -11.73
N ARG A 108 4.09 16.80 -10.70
CA ARG A 108 5.27 17.69 -10.66
C ARG A 108 6.62 16.93 -10.70
N GLN A 109 6.63 15.62 -10.48
CA GLN A 109 7.82 14.77 -10.48
C GLN A 109 7.98 13.88 -11.73
N GLU A 110 7.23 14.12 -12.81
CA GLU A 110 7.29 13.33 -14.05
C GLU A 110 8.72 13.09 -14.58
N SER A 111 9.59 14.10 -14.49
CA SER A 111 11.00 13.99 -14.94
C SER A 111 11.83 13.00 -14.10
N ALA A 112 11.48 12.80 -12.82
CA ALA A 112 12.13 11.86 -11.92
C ALA A 112 11.55 10.44 -12.04
N LEU A 113 10.31 10.32 -12.52
CA LEU A 113 9.62 9.04 -12.64
C LEU A 113 10.29 8.08 -13.62
N GLY A 114 10.95 8.57 -14.68
CA GLY A 114 11.65 7.72 -15.65
C GLY A 114 12.74 6.82 -15.06
N SER A 115 13.22 7.10 -13.85
CA SER A 115 14.21 6.28 -13.13
C SER A 115 13.70 5.68 -11.81
N SER A 116 12.48 6.05 -11.41
CA SER A 116 11.86 5.57 -10.17
C SER A 116 11.41 4.12 -10.32
N VAL A 117 11.19 3.44 -9.18
CA VAL A 117 10.64 2.09 -9.17
C VAL A 117 9.27 2.06 -9.86
N LEU A 118 8.42 3.01 -9.50
CA LEU A 118 7.09 3.18 -10.08
C LEU A 118 7.15 3.33 -11.60
N GLY A 119 8.05 4.17 -12.13
CA GLY A 119 8.18 4.36 -13.57
C GLY A 119 8.74 3.15 -14.30
N LEU A 120 9.69 2.43 -13.71
CA LEU A 120 10.19 1.17 -14.28
C LEU A 120 9.10 0.09 -14.36
N LEU A 121 8.26 -0.02 -13.31
CA LEU A 121 7.11 -0.93 -13.31
C LEU A 121 6.08 -0.52 -14.35
N LEU A 122 5.73 0.78 -14.41
CA LEU A 122 4.78 1.33 -15.36
C LEU A 122 5.23 1.06 -16.81
N GLN A 123 6.49 1.35 -17.13
CA GLN A 123 7.06 1.08 -18.44
C GLN A 123 7.00 -0.42 -18.75
N LYS A 124 7.40 -1.27 -17.80
CA LYS A 124 7.41 -2.72 -18.00
C LYS A 124 6.02 -3.28 -18.28
N LEU A 125 4.99 -2.80 -17.58
CA LEU A 125 3.60 -3.20 -17.81
C LEU A 125 3.11 -2.78 -19.20
N ARG A 126 3.45 -1.57 -19.65
CA ARG A 126 3.12 -1.07 -20.98
C ARG A 126 3.83 -1.85 -22.09
N ASP A 127 5.11 -2.16 -21.90
CA ASP A 127 5.88 -3.02 -22.81
C ASP A 127 5.27 -4.42 -22.94
N ASP A 128 4.67 -4.93 -21.85
CA ASP A 128 3.96 -6.21 -21.82
C ASP A 128 2.50 -6.12 -22.33
N GLY A 129 2.07 -4.93 -22.76
CA GLY A 129 0.77 -4.67 -23.40
C GLY A 129 -0.37 -4.27 -22.45
N CYS A 130 -0.08 -3.90 -21.21
CA CYS A 130 -1.09 -3.52 -20.22
C CYS A 130 -1.51 -2.05 -20.37
N LYS A 131 -2.78 -1.74 -20.08
CA LYS A 131 -3.29 -0.36 -19.95
C LYS A 131 -2.93 0.19 -18.57
N ALA A 132 -1.67 0.59 -18.40
CA ALA A 132 -1.14 0.95 -17.09
C ALA A 132 -0.99 2.47 -16.87
N PHE A 133 -1.39 2.92 -15.69
CA PHE A 133 -1.36 4.31 -15.20
C PHE A 133 -0.80 4.36 -13.78
N TYR A 134 -0.30 5.52 -13.34
CA TYR A 134 -0.02 5.76 -11.92
C TYR A 134 -1.10 6.63 -11.28
N LEU A 135 -1.30 6.50 -9.96
CA LEU A 135 -2.21 7.32 -9.18
C LEU A 135 -1.55 8.64 -8.76
N GLU A 136 -2.18 9.76 -9.08
CA GLU A 136 -1.69 11.09 -8.72
C GLU A 136 -1.81 11.35 -7.22
N GLY A 137 -0.71 11.80 -6.61
CA GLY A 137 -0.64 12.04 -5.17
C GLY A 137 -0.47 10.76 -4.33
N GLY A 138 -0.41 9.59 -4.98
CA GLY A 138 -0.19 8.29 -4.33
C GLY A 138 -1.24 7.95 -3.27
N PHE A 139 -0.88 7.03 -2.38
CA PHE A 139 -1.73 6.57 -1.28
C PHE A 139 -2.12 7.71 -0.33
N ASN A 140 -1.19 8.62 -0.02
CA ASN A 140 -1.44 9.70 0.95
C ASN A 140 -2.58 10.62 0.51
N LYS A 141 -2.61 11.03 -0.78
CA LYS A 141 -3.70 11.85 -1.30
C LYS A 141 -5.00 11.05 -1.25
N PHE A 142 -4.99 9.82 -1.74
CA PHE A 142 -6.18 8.98 -1.80
C PHE A 142 -6.78 8.74 -0.40
N GLN A 143 -5.98 8.32 0.57
CA GLN A 143 -6.45 8.09 1.94
C GLN A 143 -6.99 9.37 2.60
N SER A 144 -6.41 10.54 2.30
CA SER A 144 -6.88 11.80 2.88
C SER A 144 -8.24 12.25 2.36
N GLU A 145 -8.57 11.88 1.11
CA GLU A 145 -9.80 12.30 0.42
C GLU A 145 -10.89 11.22 0.48
N TYR A 146 -10.51 9.95 0.45
CA TYR A 146 -11.40 8.78 0.35
C TYR A 146 -11.02 7.65 1.34
N PRO A 147 -10.98 7.94 2.65
CA PRO A 147 -10.57 6.95 3.66
C PRO A 147 -11.47 5.72 3.74
N GLU A 148 -12.72 5.80 3.30
CA GLU A 148 -13.70 4.70 3.28
C GLU A 148 -13.32 3.56 2.33
N HIS A 149 -12.49 3.85 1.32
CA HIS A 149 -11.96 2.87 0.38
C HIS A 149 -10.58 2.33 0.79
N CYS A 150 -10.13 2.62 2.01
CA CYS A 150 -8.87 2.11 2.56
C CYS A 150 -9.13 1.02 3.61
N GLU A 151 -8.54 -0.15 3.38
CA GLU A 151 -8.48 -1.21 4.37
C GLU A 151 -7.41 -0.86 5.42
N THR A 152 -7.68 -1.15 6.70
CA THR A 152 -6.74 -1.00 7.81
C THR A 152 -6.74 -2.30 8.62
N ASN A 153 -5.57 -2.85 8.93
CA ASN A 153 -5.45 -4.03 9.81
C ASN A 153 -5.66 -3.70 11.30
N LEU A 154 -6.36 -2.61 11.62
CA LEU A 154 -6.84 -2.38 12.97
C LEU A 154 -8.04 -3.30 13.19
N ASP A 155 -7.74 -4.49 13.69
CA ASP A 155 -8.64 -5.52 14.19
C ASP A 155 -10.12 -5.12 14.26
N CYS A 156 -10.95 -5.96 13.64
CA CYS A 156 -12.36 -6.15 13.96
C CYS A 156 -12.61 -6.07 15.48
N SER A 157 -12.94 -4.88 15.98
CA SER A 157 -13.37 -4.61 17.35
C SER A 157 -14.44 -3.53 17.34
N CYS A 158 -15.53 -3.80 16.62
CA CYS A 158 -16.83 -3.28 17.03
C CYS A 158 -17.90 -4.34 16.74
N PRO A 159 -18.37 -5.11 17.74
CA PRO A 159 -19.77 -5.45 17.69
C PRO A 159 -20.51 -4.12 17.71
N SER A 160 -21.40 -3.93 16.74
CA SER A 160 -22.42 -2.89 16.77
C SER A 160 -23.10 -2.90 18.16
N SER A 161 -22.65 -2.04 19.05
CA SER A 161 -23.40 -1.62 20.23
C SER A 161 -23.76 -0.17 19.99
N SER A 162 -24.96 0.00 19.46
CA SER A 162 -25.72 1.24 19.54
C SER A 162 -25.55 1.89 20.93
N PRO A 163 -25.35 3.21 21.03
CA PRO A 163 -25.47 3.87 22.33
C PRO A 163 -26.95 3.83 22.72
N PRO A 164 -27.34 3.29 23.90
CA PRO A 164 -28.68 3.55 24.38
C PRO A 164 -28.78 5.03 24.77
N ALA A 165 -29.87 5.62 24.32
CA ALA A 165 -30.22 7.02 24.50
C ALA A 165 -30.08 7.52 25.94
N SER A 166 -29.76 8.81 26.05
CA SER A 166 -29.77 9.58 27.30
C SER A 166 -31.09 9.40 28.05
N VAL A 167 -31.02 8.95 29.31
CA VAL A 167 -32.10 9.12 30.29
C VAL A 167 -31.57 9.93 31.46
N LEU A 168 -32.27 11.03 31.69
CA LEU A 168 -32.10 11.97 32.79
C LEU A 168 -32.33 11.30 34.16
N GLY A 169 -31.51 11.63 35.15
CA GLY A 169 -31.94 11.80 36.55
C GLY A 169 -31.85 10.61 37.50
N LEU A 170 -30.81 10.60 38.33
CA LEU A 170 -30.77 10.34 39.80
C LEU A 170 -29.28 10.35 40.18
N GLY A 171 -28.76 11.27 40.99
CA GLY A 171 -29.23 11.55 42.34
C GLY A 171 -28.53 10.63 43.33
N GLY A 172 -27.23 10.88 43.58
CA GLY A 172 -26.50 10.57 44.82
C GLY A 172 -26.42 9.13 45.31
N LEU A 173 -25.19 8.60 45.40
CA LEU A 173 -24.75 7.91 46.62
C LEU A 173 -23.22 7.90 46.71
N ARG A 174 -22.73 8.47 47.81
CA ARG A 174 -21.36 8.36 48.31
C ARG A 174 -21.28 7.06 49.11
N ILE A 175 -20.24 6.25 48.89
CA ILE A 175 -19.79 5.28 49.90
C ILE A 175 -18.27 5.46 50.02
N SER A 176 -17.87 6.16 51.07
CA SER A 176 -16.52 6.16 51.63
C SER A 176 -16.30 4.88 52.43
N SER A 177 -15.07 4.35 52.42
CA SER A 177 -14.36 3.88 53.63
C SER A 177 -12.98 3.30 53.29
N ASP A 178 -11.98 4.15 53.48
CA ASP A 178 -10.72 4.02 54.23
C ASP A 178 -9.98 2.68 54.46
N CYS A 179 -8.67 2.83 54.23
CA CYS A 179 -7.51 2.42 55.05
C CYS A 179 -7.13 0.93 55.21
N SER A 180 -5.93 0.59 54.71
CA SER A 180 -4.82 0.20 55.61
C SER A 180 -3.46 0.24 54.91
N ASP A 181 -2.54 1.01 55.50
CA ASP A 181 -1.09 1.01 55.25
C ASP A 181 -0.46 -0.33 55.60
N GLY A 182 0.57 -0.71 54.84
CA GLY A 182 1.41 -1.87 55.10
C GLY A 182 2.84 -1.63 54.61
N GLU A 183 3.54 -0.75 55.32
CA GLU A 183 5.01 -0.67 55.27
C GLU A 183 5.60 -1.96 55.86
N SER A 184 6.54 -2.60 55.17
CA SER A 184 7.40 -3.61 55.78
C SER A 184 8.81 -3.46 55.27
N ASP A 185 9.52 -2.58 55.95
CA ASP A 185 10.96 -2.52 56.02
C ASP A 185 11.47 -3.75 56.81
N ARG A 186 12.39 -4.52 56.24
CA ARG A 186 13.14 -5.57 56.95
C ARG A 186 14.56 -5.68 56.42
N GLU A 187 15.49 -5.01 57.11
CA GLU A 187 16.87 -5.48 57.26
C GLU A 187 16.96 -6.37 58.51
N PRO A 188 17.83 -7.40 58.53
CA PRO A 188 18.94 -7.30 59.48
C PRO A 188 20.25 -7.92 58.95
N GLY A 189 21.34 -7.20 59.20
CA GLY A 189 22.68 -7.59 58.81
C GLY A 189 23.30 -8.73 59.60
N GLN A 190 24.45 -9.20 59.11
CA GLN A 190 25.50 -9.78 59.94
C GLN A 190 26.88 -9.63 59.27
N ARG A 191 27.83 -9.22 60.11
CA ARG A 191 29.27 -9.01 59.89
C ARG A 191 30.04 -10.33 59.76
N HIS A 192 31.10 -10.39 58.93
CA HIS A 192 32.53 -10.50 59.33
C HIS A 192 33.46 -11.08 58.24
N GLY A 193 34.69 -10.54 58.18
CA GLY A 193 35.91 -11.06 57.52
C GLY A 193 36.10 -10.52 56.11
N VAL A 194 37.17 -9.80 55.75
CA VAL A 194 38.60 -9.87 56.13
C VAL A 194 39.19 -8.46 56.24
#